data_AF-A0A5C3NIR0-F1
#
_entry.id   AF-A0A5C3NIR0-F1
#
_cell.length_a   1.000
_cell.length_b   1.000
_cell.length_c   1.000
_cell.angle_alpha   90.00
_cell.angle_beta   90.00
_cell.angle_gamma   90.00
#
_symmetry.space_group_name_H-M   'P 1'
#
loop_
_entity.id
_entity.type
_entity.pdbx_description
1 polymer ?
#
loop_
_entity_poly.entity_id
_entity_poly.type
_entity_poly.pdbx_seq_one_letter_code
_entity_poly.pdbx_strand_id
1 'polypeptide(L)'
;MQSSRRNEMCTKCGIDSEKLYNCSRCKSAVTRYCGRKCQEEHWPAHKPICTPLKQDEVWGIKIPPNASGRLLGIGGSRGENDPGRLFEHVLIKADHHVFSMRGELCPVTQLVGLPLLVYSEAFATGVGLDANNQATVYLRIEPENGLAPLHWQMNGPGTCIVVRQDRRPLTRQAIEAMWQFTAKLIDGFGYARDSDCGWAPVQSVMTPASWQIFSRDYYQQQREKGRVGFDKFWEPL
;
A
#
# COMPACT_ATOMS: atom_id res chain seq x y z
N MET A 1 -9.05 30.28 15.11
CA MET A 1 -8.84 28.84 14.82
C MET A 1 -9.80 28.43 13.71
N GLN A 2 -9.41 28.57 12.45
CA GLN A 2 -10.24 28.14 11.32
C GLN A 2 -10.03 26.65 11.11
N SER A 3 -11.09 25.87 11.37
CA SER A 3 -11.18 24.47 10.99
C SER A 3 -11.01 24.35 9.48
N SER A 4 -9.85 23.87 9.02
CA SER A 4 -9.62 23.50 7.62
C SER A 4 -10.70 22.49 7.21
N ARG A 5 -11.71 22.95 6.46
CA ARG A 5 -12.64 22.06 5.78
C ARG A 5 -11.82 21.37 4.70
N ARG A 6 -11.45 20.11 4.95
CA ARG A 6 -10.86 19.24 3.92
C ARG A 6 -11.84 19.19 2.75
N ASN A 7 -11.41 19.65 1.58
CA ASN A 7 -12.20 19.53 0.36
C ASN A 7 -12.36 18.04 0.06
N GLU A 8 -13.57 17.53 0.28
CA GLU A 8 -13.89 16.18 -0.11
C GLU A 8 -13.88 16.11 -1.64
N MET A 9 -13.13 15.16 -2.20
CA MET A 9 -13.01 14.96 -3.65
C MET A 9 -13.75 13.70 -4.08
N CYS A 10 -14.18 13.67 -5.33
CA CYS A 10 -14.73 12.46 -5.93
C CYS A 10 -13.66 11.35 -5.99
N THR A 11 -13.96 10.17 -5.42
CA THR A 11 -13.06 9.01 -5.37
C THR A 11 -12.63 8.52 -6.76
N LYS A 12 -13.44 8.75 -7.80
CA LYS A 12 -13.13 8.30 -9.17
C LYS A 12 -12.31 9.31 -9.96
N CYS A 13 -12.77 10.56 -10.04
CA CYS A 13 -12.15 11.56 -10.92
C CYS A 13 -11.16 12.48 -10.20
N GLY A 14 -11.15 12.48 -8.86
CA GLY A 14 -10.26 13.31 -8.05
C GLY A 14 -10.61 14.81 -8.08
N ILE A 15 -11.77 15.18 -8.64
CA ILE A 15 -12.22 16.56 -8.72
C ILE A 15 -13.05 16.88 -7.46
N ASP A 16 -12.80 18.05 -6.88
CA ASP A 16 -13.62 18.61 -5.81
C ASP A 16 -15.02 18.94 -6.32
N SER A 17 -16.02 18.76 -5.47
CA SER A 17 -17.40 19.02 -5.86
C SER A 17 -18.16 19.56 -4.67
N GLU A 18 -19.02 20.54 -4.90
CA GLU A 18 -19.91 21.09 -3.89
C GLU A 18 -20.79 20.00 -3.25
N LYS A 19 -21.10 18.95 -4.01
CA LYS A 19 -21.94 17.84 -3.56
C LYS A 19 -21.38 16.49 -3.97
N LEU A 20 -21.03 15.69 -2.96
CA LEU A 20 -20.61 14.31 -3.13
C LEU A 20 -21.59 13.32 -2.50
N TYR A 21 -21.85 12.25 -3.23
CA TYR A 21 -22.78 11.18 -2.88
C TYR A 21 -22.03 9.94 -2.39
N ASN A 22 -22.49 9.35 -1.29
CA ASN A 22 -21.96 8.08 -0.80
C ASN A 22 -22.55 6.91 -1.61
N CYS A 23 -21.81 5.82 -1.70
CA CYS A 23 -22.39 4.57 -2.23
C CYS A 23 -23.57 4.13 -1.34
N SER A 24 -24.74 3.89 -1.93
CA SER A 24 -25.95 3.51 -1.20
C SER A 24 -25.83 2.19 -0.43
N ARG A 25 -24.98 1.27 -0.92
CA ARG A 25 -24.77 -0.06 -0.32
C ARG A 25 -23.89 -0.01 0.93
N CYS A 26 -22.66 0.46 0.80
CA CYS A 26 -21.71 0.47 1.92
C CYS A 26 -21.84 1.73 2.79
N LYS A 27 -22.43 2.81 2.27
CA LYS A 27 -22.52 4.13 2.90
C LYS A 27 -21.17 4.67 3.38
N SER A 28 -20.07 4.18 2.81
CA SER A 28 -18.70 4.56 3.16
C SER A 28 -18.51 6.07 3.04
N ALA A 29 -18.04 6.69 4.12
CA ALA A 29 -17.66 8.10 4.13
C ALA A 29 -16.41 8.37 3.28
N VAL A 30 -15.58 7.35 3.03
CA VAL A 30 -14.31 7.48 2.30
C VAL A 30 -14.52 7.35 0.79
N THR A 31 -15.61 6.71 0.37
CA THR A 31 -15.90 6.45 -1.05
C THR A 31 -17.10 7.29 -1.49
N ARG A 32 -16.80 8.49 -2.00
CA ARG A 32 -17.80 9.49 -2.39
C ARG A 32 -17.64 9.89 -3.85
N TYR A 33 -18.74 10.20 -4.52
CA TYR A 33 -18.77 10.45 -5.96
C TYR A 33 -19.49 11.74 -6.30
N CYS A 34 -19.02 12.47 -7.30
CA CYS A 34 -19.73 13.65 -7.82
C CYS A 34 -21.03 13.27 -8.57
N GLY A 35 -21.18 12.01 -8.98
CA GLY A 35 -22.40 11.52 -9.62
C GLY A 35 -22.34 10.04 -10.01
N ARG A 36 -23.45 9.56 -10.55
CA ARG A 36 -23.67 8.15 -10.92
C ARG A 36 -22.62 7.61 -11.89
N LYS A 37 -22.22 8.41 -12.90
CA LYS A 37 -21.18 8.03 -13.87
C LYS A 37 -19.86 7.63 -13.19
N CYS A 38 -19.36 8.48 -12.30
CA CYS A 38 -18.13 8.21 -11.55
C CYS A 38 -18.27 6.98 -10.63
N GLN A 39 -19.44 6.77 -10.04
CA GLN A 39 -19.71 5.59 -9.24
C GLN A 39 -19.70 4.29 -10.08
N GLU A 40 -20.34 4.30 -11.25
CA GLU A 40 -20.40 3.14 -12.16
C GLU A 40 -19.01 2.79 -12.71
N GLU A 41 -18.22 3.80 -13.12
CA GLU A 41 -16.86 3.57 -13.61
C GLU A 41 -15.89 3.08 -12.52
N HIS A 42 -16.08 3.51 -11.25
CA HIS A 42 -15.28 3.03 -10.12
C HIS A 42 -15.75 1.68 -9.58
N TRP A 43 -16.95 1.22 -9.97
CA TRP A 43 -17.56 0.02 -9.41
C TRP A 43 -16.68 -1.24 -9.44
N PRO A 44 -15.92 -1.55 -10.50
CA PRO A 44 -15.12 -2.78 -10.51
C PRO A 44 -14.00 -2.76 -9.45
N ALA A 45 -13.45 -1.58 -9.12
CA ALA A 45 -12.46 -1.41 -8.06
C ALA A 45 -13.11 -1.35 -6.66
N HIS A 46 -14.31 -0.74 -6.56
CA HIS A 46 -15.01 -0.58 -5.29
C HIS A 46 -15.74 -1.86 -4.83
N LYS A 47 -16.30 -2.65 -5.75
CA LYS A 47 -17.13 -3.82 -5.46
C LYS A 47 -16.51 -4.79 -4.43
N PRO A 48 -15.20 -5.13 -4.51
CA PRO A 48 -14.57 -6.04 -3.54
C PRO A 48 -14.54 -5.49 -2.09
N ILE A 49 -14.60 -4.17 -1.92
CA ILE A 49 -14.55 -3.49 -0.62
C ILE A 49 -15.89 -2.81 -0.27
N CYS A 50 -16.93 -3.07 -1.05
CA CYS A 50 -18.25 -2.45 -0.88
C CYS A 50 -19.05 -3.19 0.21
N THR A 51 -18.70 -2.93 1.46
CA THR A 51 -19.40 -3.43 2.64
C THR A 51 -19.63 -2.30 3.65
N PRO A 52 -20.77 -2.25 4.36
CA PRO A 52 -20.92 -1.39 5.53
C PRO A 52 -19.82 -1.71 6.55
N LEU A 53 -19.04 -0.70 6.92
CA LEU A 53 -18.02 -0.82 7.97
C LEU A 53 -18.62 -0.43 9.30
N LYS A 54 -18.26 -1.18 10.36
CA LYS A 54 -18.48 -0.71 11.73
C LYS A 54 -17.47 0.38 12.09
N GLN A 55 -17.75 1.12 13.16
CA GLN A 55 -16.86 2.20 13.63
C GLN A 55 -15.48 1.69 14.06
N ASP A 56 -15.38 0.42 14.45
CA ASP A 56 -14.17 -0.25 14.90
C ASP A 56 -13.50 -1.10 13.81
N GLU A 57 -13.94 -1.01 12.55
CA GLU A 57 -13.39 -1.80 11.44
C GLU A 57 -12.69 -0.91 10.42
N VAL A 58 -11.55 -1.37 9.92
CA VAL A 58 -10.78 -0.72 8.85
C VAL A 58 -10.33 -1.74 7.81
N TRP A 59 -10.28 -1.31 6.55
CA TRP A 59 -9.67 -2.09 5.48
C TRP A 59 -8.15 -2.07 5.57
N GLY A 60 -7.57 -3.24 5.86
CA GLY A 60 -6.15 -3.54 5.71
C GLY A 60 -5.89 -4.44 4.50
N ILE A 61 -4.63 -4.84 4.38
CA ILE A 61 -4.14 -5.77 3.36
C ILE A 61 -3.52 -6.97 4.04
N LYS A 62 -3.98 -8.16 3.66
CA LYS A 62 -3.32 -9.42 3.94
C LYS A 62 -2.38 -9.74 2.78
N ILE A 63 -1.15 -10.09 3.11
CA ILE A 63 -0.11 -10.50 2.18
C ILE A 63 0.26 -11.95 2.52
N PRO A 64 -0.23 -12.95 1.77
CA PRO A 64 0.20 -14.34 1.97
C PRO A 64 1.69 -14.51 1.62
N PRO A 65 2.35 -15.57 2.10
CA PRO A 65 3.70 -15.91 1.71
C PRO A 65 3.81 -16.05 0.19
N ASN A 66 5.03 -15.93 -0.31
CA ASN A 66 5.35 -16.17 -1.71
C ASN A 66 5.06 -17.65 -2.02
N ALA A 67 3.87 -17.99 -2.51
CA ALA A 67 3.66 -19.31 -3.10
C ALA A 67 4.60 -19.41 -4.30
N SER A 68 5.47 -20.42 -4.30
CA SER A 68 6.52 -20.72 -5.27
C SER A 68 6.11 -20.36 -6.70
N GLY A 69 6.50 -19.17 -7.18
CA GLY A 69 6.22 -18.71 -8.54
C GLY A 69 5.58 -17.32 -8.69
N ARG A 70 5.06 -16.67 -7.64
CA ARG A 70 4.50 -15.29 -7.78
C ARG A 70 5.53 -14.15 -7.78
N LEU A 71 6.80 -14.48 -7.67
CA LEU A 71 7.85 -13.53 -7.32
C LEU A 71 8.78 -13.10 -8.45
N LEU A 72 8.32 -13.21 -9.70
CA LEU A 72 8.98 -12.56 -10.82
C LEU A 72 7.98 -11.70 -11.57
N GLY A 73 7.68 -10.54 -10.99
CA GLY A 73 7.25 -9.36 -11.75
C GLY A 73 8.32 -8.84 -12.73
N ILE A 74 9.47 -9.52 -12.79
CA ILE A 74 10.54 -9.34 -13.75
C ILE A 74 10.62 -10.66 -14.56
N GLY A 75 9.86 -10.75 -15.65
CA GLY A 75 9.93 -11.86 -16.61
C GLY A 75 8.89 -12.97 -16.43
N GLY A 76 7.71 -12.76 -16.99
CA GLY A 76 6.74 -13.83 -17.25
C GLY A 76 5.80 -13.42 -18.39
N SER A 77 5.39 -14.41 -19.18
CA SER A 77 4.63 -14.23 -20.41
C SER A 77 3.29 -13.52 -20.18
N ARG A 78 2.85 -12.78 -21.21
CA ARG A 78 1.62 -11.96 -21.25
C ARG A 78 0.41 -12.73 -20.69
N GLY A 79 -0.11 -12.32 -19.53
CA GLY A 79 -1.43 -12.73 -19.03
C GLY A 79 -1.51 -13.16 -17.56
N GLU A 80 -0.40 -13.63 -16.96
CA GLU A 80 -0.40 -14.17 -15.58
C GLU A 80 0.27 -13.27 -14.53
N ASN A 81 0.89 -12.18 -14.97
CA ASN A 81 1.69 -11.25 -14.15
C ASN A 81 0.89 -10.04 -13.64
N ASP A 82 -0.18 -10.26 -12.87
CA ASP A 82 -0.83 -9.19 -12.11
C ASP A 82 -0.25 -9.15 -10.68
N PRO A 83 0.67 -8.21 -10.36
CA PRO A 83 1.29 -8.14 -9.03
C PRO A 83 0.25 -7.87 -7.93
N GLY A 84 -0.90 -7.31 -8.31
CA GLY A 84 -2.01 -7.03 -7.39
C GLY A 84 -2.55 -8.28 -6.71
N ARG A 85 -2.39 -9.46 -7.30
CA ARG A 85 -2.83 -10.75 -6.72
C ARG A 85 -2.13 -11.09 -5.41
N LEU A 86 -0.99 -10.47 -5.10
CA LEU A 86 -0.28 -10.62 -3.82
C LEU A 86 -1.02 -9.95 -2.65
N PHE A 87 -1.98 -9.07 -2.92
CA PHE A 87 -2.62 -8.26 -1.91
C PHE A 87 -4.10 -8.62 -1.81
N GLU A 88 -4.54 -9.01 -0.62
CA GLU A 88 -5.94 -9.33 -0.33
C GLU A 88 -6.50 -8.29 0.64
N HIS A 89 -7.60 -7.63 0.30
CA HIS A 89 -8.26 -6.76 1.28
C HIS A 89 -8.83 -7.59 2.42
N VAL A 90 -8.64 -7.13 3.65
CA VAL A 90 -9.13 -7.78 4.85
C VAL A 90 -9.70 -6.74 5.81
N LEU A 91 -10.80 -7.07 6.48
CA LEU A 91 -11.34 -6.23 7.55
C LEU A 91 -10.57 -6.50 8.82
N ILE A 92 -9.98 -5.44 9.37
CA ILE A 92 -9.22 -5.48 10.61
C ILE A 92 -9.99 -4.68 11.66
N LYS A 93 -10.19 -5.29 12.83
CA LYS A 93 -10.80 -4.62 13.98
C LYS A 93 -9.80 -3.72 14.70
N ALA A 94 -10.31 -2.71 15.39
CA ALA A 94 -9.50 -1.73 16.12
C ALA A 94 -8.68 -2.33 17.28
N ASP A 95 -9.10 -3.49 17.81
CA ASP A 95 -8.42 -4.26 18.86
C ASP A 95 -7.37 -5.26 18.31
N HIS A 96 -7.23 -5.36 16.98
CA HIS A 96 -6.26 -6.25 16.37
C HIS A 96 -4.82 -5.87 16.76
N HIS A 97 -3.98 -6.88 16.99
CA HIS A 97 -2.61 -6.70 17.50
C HIS A 97 -1.70 -5.85 16.60
N VAL A 98 -2.02 -5.69 15.32
CA VAL A 98 -1.32 -4.76 14.40
C VAL A 98 -1.36 -3.30 14.87
N PHE A 99 -2.38 -2.92 15.65
CA PHE A 99 -2.50 -1.57 16.23
C PHE A 99 -1.92 -1.47 17.65
N SER A 100 -1.24 -2.52 18.12
CA SER A 100 -0.65 -2.62 19.46
C SER A 100 0.88 -2.78 19.37
N MET A 101 1.53 -3.12 20.48
CA MET A 101 2.99 -3.33 20.57
C MET A 101 3.55 -4.42 19.64
N ARG A 102 2.69 -5.25 19.03
CA ARG A 102 3.10 -6.31 18.08
C ARG A 102 3.10 -5.85 16.61
N GLY A 103 2.51 -4.69 16.32
CA GLY A 103 2.62 -4.08 14.99
C GLY A 103 3.91 -3.28 14.89
N GLU A 104 4.64 -3.45 13.79
CA GLU A 104 5.86 -2.71 13.51
C GLU A 104 5.59 -1.61 12.48
N LEU A 105 6.03 -0.38 12.78
CA LEU A 105 5.98 0.73 11.83
C LEU A 105 7.03 0.53 10.73
N CYS A 106 6.64 0.74 9.48
CA CYS A 106 7.52 0.75 8.32
C CYS A 106 8.17 2.13 8.15
N PRO A 107 9.46 2.31 8.49
CA PRO A 107 10.07 3.63 8.61
C PRO A 107 10.10 4.40 7.28
N VAL A 108 10.46 3.74 6.17
CA VAL A 108 10.46 4.38 4.84
C VAL A 108 9.06 4.85 4.43
N THR A 109 8.03 4.05 4.73
CA THR A 109 6.65 4.42 4.38
C THR A 109 6.17 5.63 5.18
N GLN A 110 6.59 5.74 6.44
CA GLN A 110 6.37 6.92 7.27
C GLN A 110 7.09 8.15 6.70
N LEU A 111 8.35 8.02 6.30
CA LEU A 111 9.14 9.11 5.73
C LEU A 111 8.51 9.69 4.47
N VAL A 112 7.99 8.83 3.59
CA VAL A 112 7.26 9.27 2.39
C VAL A 112 5.79 9.62 2.64
N GLY A 113 5.38 9.59 3.91
CA GLY A 113 4.14 10.10 4.46
C GLY A 113 2.92 9.16 4.39
N LEU A 114 3.09 7.92 3.95
CA LEU A 114 2.04 6.89 4.06
C LEU A 114 2.44 5.89 5.17
N PRO A 115 2.33 6.25 6.46
CA PRO A 115 2.80 5.40 7.54
C PRO A 115 2.02 4.08 7.58
N LEU A 116 2.71 2.98 7.30
CA LEU A 116 2.17 1.62 7.35
C LEU A 116 2.65 0.89 8.60
N LEU A 117 1.74 0.15 9.24
CA LEU A 117 2.05 -0.84 10.26
C LEU A 117 1.99 -2.23 9.64
N VAL A 118 2.96 -3.08 9.96
CA VAL A 118 2.99 -4.49 9.55
C VAL A 118 2.88 -5.38 10.78
N TYR A 119 2.24 -6.53 10.61
CA TYR A 119 2.12 -7.55 11.64
C TYR A 119 2.32 -8.92 11.01
N SER A 120 3.22 -9.71 11.60
CA SER A 120 3.39 -11.13 11.28
C SER A 120 2.90 -11.97 12.45
N GLU A 121 1.96 -12.87 12.19
CA GLU A 121 1.49 -13.83 13.19
C GLU A 121 2.59 -14.82 13.59
N ALA A 122 3.47 -15.19 12.65
CA ALA A 122 4.63 -16.03 12.89
C ALA A 122 5.56 -15.43 13.96
N PHE A 123 5.86 -14.12 13.84
CA PHE A 123 6.71 -13.44 14.81
C PHE A 123 6.00 -13.24 16.15
N ALA A 124 4.71 -12.94 16.14
CA ALA A 124 3.92 -12.77 17.35
C ALA A 124 3.80 -14.04 18.19
N THR A 125 3.89 -15.22 17.56
CA THR A 125 3.87 -16.54 18.22
C THR A 125 5.27 -17.07 18.54
N GLY A 126 6.33 -16.38 18.13
CA GLY A 126 7.72 -16.81 18.32
C GLY A 126 8.14 -17.97 17.40
N VAL A 127 7.31 -18.33 16.42
CA VAL A 127 7.57 -19.41 15.48
C VAL A 127 7.81 -18.79 14.11
N GLY A 128 9.08 -18.57 13.74
CA GLY A 128 9.43 -18.28 12.36
C GLY A 128 8.93 -19.41 11.46
N LEU A 129 8.23 -19.07 10.38
CA LEU A 129 7.79 -20.06 9.40
C LEU A 129 8.86 -20.18 8.31
N ASP A 130 9.02 -21.36 7.71
CA ASP A 130 9.79 -21.51 6.47
C ASP A 130 8.96 -21.03 5.26
N ALA A 131 8.44 -19.81 5.36
CA ALA A 131 7.52 -19.21 4.40
C ALA A 131 7.91 -17.74 4.20
N ASN A 132 8.70 -17.48 3.16
CA ASN A 132 9.15 -16.14 2.80
C ASN A 132 7.98 -15.26 2.31
N ASN A 133 8.00 -13.98 2.65
CA ASN A 133 7.06 -12.96 2.17
C ASN A 133 7.84 -11.71 1.77
N GLN A 134 8.37 -11.70 0.55
CA GLN A 134 9.34 -10.70 0.15
C GLN A 134 8.70 -9.32 0.04
N ALA A 135 7.43 -9.26 -0.37
CA ALA A 135 6.70 -8.01 -0.43
C ALA A 135 6.65 -7.31 0.93
N THR A 136 6.37 -8.06 2.01
CA THR A 136 6.35 -7.48 3.36
C THR A 136 7.74 -7.10 3.85
N VAL A 137 8.76 -7.92 3.55
CA VAL A 137 10.16 -7.60 3.89
C VAL A 137 10.60 -6.30 3.23
N TYR A 138 10.25 -6.09 1.96
CA TYR A 138 10.59 -4.87 1.21
C TYR A 138 9.87 -3.63 1.74
N LEU A 139 8.62 -3.80 2.19
CA LEU A 139 7.90 -2.72 2.85
C LEU A 139 8.53 -2.32 4.19
N ARG A 140 9.18 -3.27 4.88
CA ARG A 140 9.75 -3.10 6.22
C ARG A 140 11.25 -2.75 6.22
N ILE A 141 11.79 -2.19 5.14
CA ILE A 141 13.20 -1.74 5.10
C ILE A 141 13.49 -0.53 5.98
N GLU A 142 14.74 -0.41 6.42
CA GLU A 142 15.31 0.73 7.12
C GLU A 142 15.87 1.77 6.13
N PRO A 143 15.69 3.08 6.39
CA PRO A 143 16.10 4.14 5.48
C PRO A 143 17.63 4.30 5.41
N GLU A 144 18.37 3.80 6.39
CA GLU A 144 19.82 3.95 6.46
C GLU A 144 20.53 3.09 5.41
N ASN A 145 20.04 1.87 5.20
CA ASN A 145 20.75 0.85 4.42
C ASN A 145 19.86 0.10 3.42
N GLY A 146 18.56 0.35 3.38
CA GLY A 146 17.62 -0.34 2.50
C GLY A 146 17.36 -1.80 2.87
N LEU A 147 17.78 -2.25 4.05
CA LEU A 147 17.59 -3.62 4.53
C LEU A 147 16.48 -3.66 5.58
N ALA A 148 15.71 -4.75 5.62
CA ALA A 148 14.79 -4.99 6.73
C ALA A 148 15.56 -5.35 8.02
N PRO A 149 14.98 -5.23 9.22
CA PRO A 149 15.60 -5.74 10.44
C PRO A 149 15.96 -7.23 10.34
N LEU A 150 16.96 -7.68 11.10
CA LEU A 150 17.49 -9.04 10.99
C LEU A 150 16.42 -10.12 11.16
N HIS A 151 15.45 -9.93 12.06
CA HIS A 151 14.36 -10.89 12.27
C HIS A 151 13.40 -10.98 11.08
N TRP A 152 13.26 -9.92 10.28
CA TRP A 152 12.51 -9.96 9.01
C TRP A 152 13.30 -10.59 7.87
N GLN A 153 14.63 -10.53 7.90
CA GLN A 153 15.50 -11.13 6.89
C GLN A 153 15.69 -12.64 7.10
N MET A 154 15.91 -13.04 8.36
CA MET A 154 16.31 -14.41 8.70
C MET A 154 15.14 -15.33 9.02
N ASN A 155 14.03 -14.78 9.55
CA ASN A 155 12.88 -15.59 9.90
C ASN A 155 11.80 -15.38 8.83
N GLY A 156 11.24 -16.45 8.28
CA GLY A 156 10.15 -16.30 7.32
C GLY A 156 8.89 -15.75 8.03
N PRO A 157 8.42 -14.56 7.65
CA PRO A 157 7.33 -13.88 8.36
C PRO A 157 5.96 -14.49 8.04
N GLY A 158 5.88 -15.43 7.10
CA GLY A 158 4.63 -16.06 6.70
C GLY A 158 3.59 -15.08 6.17
N THR A 159 2.32 -15.30 6.52
CA THR A 159 1.24 -14.36 6.17
C THR A 159 1.36 -13.12 7.04
N CYS A 160 1.32 -11.95 6.40
CA CYS A 160 1.40 -10.66 7.08
C CYS A 160 0.14 -9.84 6.88
N ILE A 161 -0.16 -8.98 7.85
CA ILE A 161 -1.21 -7.97 7.79
C ILE A 161 -0.55 -6.59 7.74
N VAL A 162 -1.00 -5.74 6.82
CA VAL A 162 -0.55 -4.37 6.65
C VAL A 162 -1.73 -3.42 6.73
N VAL A 163 -1.60 -2.36 7.52
CA VAL A 163 -2.63 -1.33 7.71
C VAL A 163 -1.99 0.04 7.69
N ARG A 164 -2.78 1.08 7.39
CA ARG A 164 -2.32 2.45 7.63
C ARG A 164 -2.40 2.77 9.11
N GLN A 165 -1.38 3.46 9.63
CA GLN A 165 -1.35 3.90 11.03
C GLN A 165 -2.51 4.86 11.35
N ASP A 166 -2.92 5.68 10.39
CA ASP A 166 -4.06 6.62 10.52
C ASP A 166 -5.44 5.95 10.43
N ARG A 167 -5.49 4.61 10.33
CA ARG A 167 -6.71 3.80 10.20
C ARG A 167 -7.59 4.20 9.03
N ARG A 168 -7.05 4.87 8.00
CA ARG A 168 -7.75 5.01 6.72
C ARG A 168 -7.64 3.71 5.92
N PRO A 169 -8.59 3.44 5.02
CA PRO A 169 -8.53 2.27 4.15
C PRO A 169 -7.23 2.20 3.36
N LEU A 170 -6.56 1.05 3.43
CA LEU A 170 -5.44 0.72 2.55
C LEU A 170 -5.94 -0.06 1.35
N THR A 171 -5.66 0.42 0.13
CA THR A 171 -6.08 -0.26 -1.10
C THR A 171 -4.97 -1.17 -1.63
N ARG A 172 -5.36 -2.19 -2.41
CA ARG A 172 -4.42 -3.09 -3.13
C ARG A 172 -3.47 -2.32 -4.04
N GLN A 173 -3.96 -1.28 -4.72
CA GLN A 173 -3.14 -0.48 -5.62
C GLN A 173 -2.15 0.41 -4.88
N ALA A 174 -2.53 0.95 -3.72
CA ALA A 174 -1.64 1.77 -2.91
C ALA A 174 -0.50 0.93 -2.32
N ILE A 175 -0.80 -0.24 -1.76
CA ILE A 175 0.23 -1.13 -1.21
C ILE A 175 1.13 -1.71 -2.31
N GLU A 176 0.58 -2.02 -3.48
CA GLU A 176 1.37 -2.49 -4.62
C GLU A 176 2.35 -1.41 -5.09
N ALA A 177 1.88 -0.18 -5.27
CA ALA A 177 2.74 0.94 -5.64
C ALA A 177 3.79 1.19 -4.57
N MET A 178 3.45 1.10 -3.28
CA MET A 178 4.42 1.28 -2.19
C MET A 178 5.48 0.19 -2.21
N TRP A 179 5.08 -1.08 -2.40
CA TRP A 179 6.02 -2.19 -2.54
C TRP A 179 6.97 -1.98 -3.72
N GLN A 180 6.45 -1.57 -4.89
CA GLN A 180 7.25 -1.27 -6.07
C GLN A 180 8.19 -0.07 -5.86
N PHE A 181 7.75 0.94 -5.11
CA PHE A 181 8.59 2.07 -4.73
C PHE A 181 9.74 1.62 -3.82
N THR A 182 9.45 0.85 -2.77
CA THR A 182 10.47 0.30 -1.87
C THR A 182 11.44 -0.64 -2.60
N ALA A 183 10.97 -1.42 -3.56
CA ALA A 183 11.83 -2.26 -4.40
C ALA A 183 12.85 -1.41 -5.19
N LYS A 184 12.40 -0.30 -5.79
CA LYS A 184 13.30 0.63 -6.49
C LYS A 184 14.31 1.30 -5.56
N LEU A 185 13.91 1.60 -4.32
CA LEU A 185 14.84 2.15 -3.32
C LEU A 185 15.94 1.14 -2.99
N ILE A 186 15.58 -0.14 -2.77
CA ILE A 186 16.52 -1.23 -2.52
C ILE A 186 17.52 -1.37 -3.67
N ASP A 187 17.04 -1.36 -4.92
CA ASP A 187 17.92 -1.37 -6.10
C ASP A 187 18.89 -0.18 -6.09
N GLY A 188 18.41 1.01 -5.73
CA GLY A 188 19.22 2.22 -5.56
C GLY A 188 20.33 2.07 -4.52
N PHE A 189 20.06 1.40 -3.39
CA PHE A 189 21.08 1.11 -2.37
C PHE A 189 22.14 0.15 -2.88
N GLY A 190 21.81 -0.75 -3.80
CA GLY A 190 22.79 -1.59 -4.49
C GLY A 190 23.79 -0.77 -5.29
N TYR A 191 23.31 0.17 -6.11
CA TYR A 191 24.16 1.01 -6.95
C TYR A 191 25.06 1.99 -6.18
N ALA A 192 24.57 2.51 -5.05
CA ALA A 192 25.33 3.44 -4.20
C ALA A 192 26.56 2.80 -3.52
N ARG A 193 26.60 1.46 -3.41
CA ARG A 193 27.75 0.73 -2.83
C ARG A 193 28.83 0.40 -3.86
N ASP A 194 28.45 0.34 -5.14
CA ASP A 194 29.33 -0.11 -6.23
C ASP A 194 29.89 1.04 -7.09
N SER A 195 29.49 2.29 -6.86
CA SER A 195 29.90 3.41 -7.71
C SER A 195 30.17 4.72 -6.95
N ASP A 196 31.37 5.28 -7.12
CA ASP A 196 31.80 6.62 -6.64
C ASP A 196 31.02 7.79 -7.30
N CYS A 197 29.99 7.51 -8.08
CA CYS A 197 29.25 8.47 -8.90
C CYS A 197 27.72 8.44 -8.69
N GLY A 198 27.24 7.91 -7.55
CA GLY A 198 25.83 7.98 -7.17
C GLY A 198 25.31 9.42 -7.11
N TRP A 199 24.39 9.77 -8.02
CA TRP A 199 23.96 11.17 -8.24
C TRP A 199 23.09 11.77 -7.12
N ALA A 200 22.76 11.00 -6.08
CA ALA A 200 22.28 11.48 -4.78
C ALA A 200 22.22 10.30 -3.78
N PRO A 201 22.40 10.51 -2.46
CA PRO A 201 22.13 9.48 -1.47
C PRO A 201 20.68 9.00 -1.59
N VAL A 202 20.40 7.69 -1.62
CA VAL A 202 19.03 7.14 -1.76
C VAL A 202 18.06 7.71 -0.72
N GLN A 203 18.56 8.04 0.47
CA GLN A 203 17.80 8.72 1.51
C GLN A 203 17.18 10.05 1.05
N SER A 204 17.84 10.81 0.17
CA SER A 204 17.33 12.10 -0.30
C SER A 204 16.10 11.97 -1.20
N VAL A 205 15.83 10.77 -1.74
CA VAL A 205 14.62 10.47 -2.51
C VAL A 205 13.53 9.79 -1.69
N MET A 206 13.74 9.57 -0.38
CA MET A 206 12.71 9.09 0.55
C MET A 206 11.87 10.25 1.07
N THR A 207 11.26 10.99 0.15
CA THR A 207 10.42 12.14 0.48
C THR A 207 8.98 11.92 0.05
N PRO A 208 8.04 12.63 0.69
CA PRO A 208 6.72 12.90 0.15
C PRO A 208 6.68 13.11 -1.36
N ALA A 209 7.38 14.11 -1.87
CA ALA A 209 7.33 14.50 -3.27
C ALA A 209 7.78 13.37 -4.20
N SER A 210 8.84 12.64 -3.83
CA SER A 210 9.33 11.50 -4.60
C SER A 210 8.30 10.38 -4.70
N TRP A 211 7.62 10.05 -3.60
CA TRP A 211 6.51 9.08 -3.60
C TRP A 211 5.32 9.56 -4.45
N GLN A 212 4.96 10.84 -4.36
CA GLN A 212 3.86 11.40 -5.14
C GLN A 212 4.12 11.31 -6.65
N ILE A 213 5.33 11.68 -7.08
CA ILE A 213 5.74 11.59 -8.49
C ILE A 213 5.73 10.13 -8.94
N PHE A 214 6.37 9.24 -8.16
CA PHE A 214 6.43 7.82 -8.50
C PHE A 214 5.03 7.19 -8.59
N SER A 215 4.18 7.41 -7.59
CA SER A 215 2.86 6.80 -7.51
C SER A 215 1.96 7.28 -8.65
N ARG A 216 2.00 8.58 -8.99
CA ARG A 216 1.29 9.14 -10.15
C ARG A 216 1.70 8.44 -11.45
N ASP A 217 3.00 8.36 -11.70
CA ASP A 217 3.54 7.80 -12.94
C ASP A 217 3.26 6.28 -13.00
N TYR A 218 3.38 5.58 -11.87
CA TYR A 218 3.06 4.17 -11.75
C TYR A 218 1.56 3.91 -12.04
N TYR A 219 0.66 4.67 -11.44
CA TYR A 219 -0.78 4.53 -11.65
C TYR A 219 -1.16 4.78 -13.11
N GLN A 220 -0.56 5.81 -13.73
CA GLN A 220 -0.74 6.08 -15.15
C GLN A 220 -0.33 4.87 -16.00
N GLN A 221 0.87 4.32 -15.77
CA GLN A 221 1.35 3.13 -16.49
C GLN A 221 0.44 1.91 -16.29
N GLN A 222 -0.06 1.66 -15.09
CA GLN A 222 -0.97 0.53 -14.85
C GLN A 222 -2.33 0.73 -15.49
N ARG A 223 -2.82 1.97 -15.55
CA ARG A 223 -4.06 2.33 -16.27
C ARG A 223 -3.90 2.15 -17.77
N GLU A 224 -2.76 2.54 -18.35
CA GLU A 224 -2.44 2.33 -19.78
C GLU A 224 -2.37 0.82 -20.12
N LYS A 225 -2.00 -0.02 -19.16
CA LYS A 225 -2.09 -1.49 -19.26
C LYS A 225 -3.51 -2.05 -19.09
N GLY A 226 -4.52 -1.20 -18.90
CA GLY A 226 -5.92 -1.61 -18.72
C GLY A 226 -6.25 -2.16 -17.34
N ARG A 227 -5.36 -2.03 -16.34
CA ARG A 227 -5.63 -2.52 -14.97
C ARG A 227 -6.59 -1.60 -14.23
N VAL A 228 -7.53 -2.19 -13.51
CA VAL A 228 -8.60 -1.46 -12.83
C VAL A 228 -8.18 -1.05 -11.41
N GLY A 229 -8.66 0.12 -10.96
CA GLY A 229 -8.41 0.66 -9.62
C GLY A 229 -7.17 1.54 -9.50
N PHE A 230 -6.42 1.73 -10.59
CA PHE A 230 -5.34 2.73 -10.69
C PHE A 230 -5.86 4.10 -11.16
N ASP A 231 -7.03 4.47 -10.66
CA ASP A 231 -7.63 5.77 -10.94
C ASP A 231 -6.91 6.90 -10.19
N LYS A 232 -7.22 8.16 -10.51
CA LYS A 232 -6.61 9.33 -9.86
C LYS A 232 -7.11 9.46 -8.41
N PHE A 233 -6.66 8.55 -7.54
CA PHE A 233 -6.86 8.60 -6.10
C PHE A 233 -5.81 7.69 -5.42
N TRP A 234 -5.05 8.15 -4.42
CA TRP A 234 -5.45 8.68 -3.11
C TRP A 234 -4.45 9.76 -2.64
N GLU A 235 -4.87 10.68 -1.75
CA GLU A 235 -4.12 11.85 -1.22
C GLU A 235 -2.60 11.63 -1.23
N PRO A 236 -1.86 12.48 -1.96
CA PRO A 236 -0.44 12.61 -1.82
C PRO A 236 -0.15 13.33 -0.50
N LEU A 237 -0.45 12.70 0.65
CA LEU A 237 -0.26 13.25 2.00
C LEU A 237 -1.16 14.41 2.41
#